data_AF-A0AAQ5Y1A5-F1
#
_entry.id   AF-A0AAQ5Y1A5-F1
#
_cell.length_a   1.000
_cell.length_b   1.000
_cell.length_c   1.000
_cell.angle_alpha   90.00
_cell.angle_beta   90.00
_cell.angle_gamma   90.00
#
_symmetry.space_group_name_H-M   'P 1'
#
loop_
_entity.id
_entity.type
_entity.pdbx_description
1 polymer ?
#
loop_
_entity_poly.entity_id
_entity_poly.type
_entity_poly.pdbx_seq_one_letter_code
_entity_poly.pdbx_strand_id
1 'polypeptide(L)'
;MLQTGNYSLVLLIQLALLAYDLFVNSFSELLRGAPVIQLVLFIIQDIAILFNVIIILLMMFNTYVFQVGLVSLLLERFRALLVFAPLYLTLSICFHCWVLNLRWLDSNRFVWTDGLQALFVFQRTAAVLYYYLYKRTAEYMGDPRLYEDSLWLRDAFARARQ
;
A
#
# COMPACT_ATOMS: atom_id res chain seq x y z
N MET A 1 -7.86 5.84 22.92
CA MET A 1 -6.52 6.44 22.71
C MET A 1 -5.54 5.33 22.40
N LEU A 2 -4.97 5.29 21.18
CA LEU A 2 -3.78 4.48 20.94
C LEU A 2 -2.66 5.09 21.79
N GLN A 3 -2.22 4.40 22.84
CA GLN A 3 -0.99 4.77 23.55
C GLN A 3 0.13 4.86 22.51
N THR A 4 0.97 5.89 22.58
CA THR A 4 2.04 6.19 21.61
C THR A 4 2.92 4.98 21.26
N GLY A 5 3.12 4.07 22.22
CA GLY A 5 3.82 2.79 22.00
C GLY A 5 3.11 1.85 21.00
N ASN A 6 1.78 1.77 21.04
CA ASN A 6 0.99 0.93 20.13
C ASN A 6 1.03 1.46 18.70
N TYR A 7 0.97 2.79 18.53
CA TYR A 7 1.07 3.41 17.21
C TYR A 7 2.47 3.20 16.60
N SER A 8 3.54 3.35 17.40
CA SER A 8 4.91 3.08 16.94
C SER A 8 5.09 1.64 16.45
N LEU A 9 4.46 0.67 17.11
CA LEU A 9 4.49 -0.73 16.69
C LEU A 9 3.78 -0.93 15.35
N VAL A 10 2.58 -0.35 15.19
CA VAL A 10 1.84 -0.42 13.93
C VAL A 10 2.66 0.19 12.79
N LEU A 11 3.27 1.36 13.01
CA LEU A 11 4.13 2.00 12.00
C LEU A 11 5.35 1.13 11.65
N LEU A 12 5.97 0.47 12.62
CA LEU A 12 7.08 -0.46 12.39
C LEU A 12 6.65 -1.63 11.51
N ILE A 13 5.48 -2.23 11.78
CA ILE A 13 4.91 -3.30 10.95
C ILE A 13 4.70 -2.80 9.52
N GLN A 14 4.09 -1.64 9.35
CA GLN A 14 3.84 -1.05 8.03
C GLN A 14 5.14 -0.82 7.24
N LEU A 15 6.17 -0.28 7.91
CA LEU A 15 7.48 -0.06 7.31
C LEU A 15 8.17 -1.38 6.96
N ALA A 16 8.05 -2.42 7.78
CA ALA A 16 8.58 -3.74 7.48
C ALA A 16 7.90 -4.37 6.25
N LEU A 17 6.57 -4.25 6.14
CA LEU A 17 5.81 -4.72 4.98
C LEU A 17 6.19 -3.96 3.70
N LEU A 18 6.38 -2.64 3.78
CA LEU A 18 6.87 -1.82 2.65
C LEU A 18 8.30 -2.18 2.25
N ALA A 19 9.18 -2.41 3.22
CA ALA A 19 10.56 -2.82 2.97
C ALA A 19 10.61 -4.20 2.29
N TYR A 20 9.75 -5.12 2.71
CA TYR A 20 9.60 -6.42 2.06
C TYR A 20 9.12 -6.28 0.61
N ASP A 21 8.11 -5.45 0.35
CA ASP A 21 7.63 -5.19 -1.01
C ASP A 21 8.74 -4.62 -1.91
N LEU A 22 9.48 -3.63 -1.42
CA LEU A 22 10.63 -3.05 -2.12
C LEU A 22 11.73 -4.10 -2.38
N PHE A 23 11.98 -4.99 -1.42
CA PHE A 23 12.94 -6.08 -1.55
C PHE A 23 12.53 -7.04 -2.68
N VAL A 24 11.29 -7.54 -2.68
CA VAL A 24 10.84 -8.48 -3.72
C VAL A 24 10.84 -7.80 -5.09
N ASN A 25 10.40 -6.55 -5.17
CA ASN A 25 10.52 -5.76 -6.38
C ASN A 25 11.97 -5.71 -6.88
N SER A 26 12.95 -5.45 -6.01
CA SER A 26 14.34 -5.25 -6.43
C SER A 26 15.08 -6.56 -6.77
N PHE A 27 14.78 -7.65 -6.06
CA PHE A 27 15.61 -8.86 -6.08
C PHE A 27 14.94 -10.11 -6.67
N SER A 28 13.61 -10.11 -6.90
CA SER A 28 12.90 -11.29 -7.43
C SER A 28 13.45 -11.80 -8.75
N GLU A 29 13.99 -10.92 -9.60
CA GLU A 29 14.59 -11.30 -10.89
C GLU A 29 15.86 -12.16 -10.74
N LEU A 30 16.59 -12.04 -9.63
CA LEU A 30 17.75 -12.89 -9.33
C LEU A 30 17.36 -14.37 -9.16
N LEU A 31 16.09 -14.61 -8.81
CA LEU A 31 15.54 -15.94 -8.57
C LEU A 31 14.77 -16.49 -9.78
N ARG A 32 14.94 -15.90 -10.97
CA ARG A 32 14.27 -16.33 -12.21
C ARG A 32 14.45 -17.81 -12.55
N GLY A 33 15.56 -18.43 -12.12
CA GLY A 33 15.83 -19.85 -12.35
C GLY A 33 15.01 -20.79 -11.47
N ALA A 34 14.37 -20.28 -10.43
CA ALA A 34 13.57 -21.06 -9.47
C ALA A 34 12.13 -20.53 -9.43
N PRO A 35 11.29 -20.86 -10.44
CA PRO A 35 9.96 -20.26 -10.61
C PRO A 35 9.03 -20.50 -9.42
N VAL A 36 9.18 -21.63 -8.70
CA VAL A 36 8.41 -21.93 -7.49
C VAL A 36 8.78 -20.96 -6.35
N ILE A 37 10.06 -20.66 -6.15
CA ILE A 37 10.49 -19.70 -5.13
C ILE A 37 9.99 -18.30 -5.50
N GLN A 38 10.09 -17.93 -6.78
CA GLN A 38 9.60 -16.65 -7.28
C GLN A 38 8.08 -16.50 -7.08
N LEU A 39 7.30 -17.56 -7.32
CA LEU A 39 5.86 -17.60 -7.02
C LEU A 39 5.56 -17.35 -5.54
N VAL A 40 6.27 -18.03 -4.64
CA VAL A 40 6.07 -17.84 -3.19
C VAL A 40 6.36 -16.40 -2.77
N LEU A 41 7.44 -15.80 -3.28
CA LEU A 41 7.77 -14.40 -2.99
C LEU A 41 6.68 -13.44 -3.48
N PHE A 42 6.15 -13.66 -4.68
CA PHE A 42 5.07 -12.83 -5.23
C PHE A 42 3.77 -12.96 -4.43
N ILE A 43 3.40 -14.16 -3.99
CA ILE A 43 2.23 -14.36 -3.12
C ILE A 43 2.41 -13.61 -1.79
N ILE A 44 3.57 -13.74 -1.15
CA ILE A 44 3.83 -13.04 0.12
C ILE A 44 3.84 -11.53 -0.10
N GLN A 45 4.38 -11.04 -1.23
CA GLN A 45 4.38 -9.63 -1.60
C GLN A 45 2.96 -9.09 -1.76
N ASP A 46 2.10 -9.77 -2.52
CA ASP A 46 0.72 -9.36 -2.75
C ASP A 46 -0.09 -9.33 -1.44
N ILE A 47 0.13 -10.33 -0.57
CA ILE A 47 -0.44 -10.36 0.78
C ILE A 47 0.08 -9.19 1.62
N ALA A 48 1.37 -8.88 1.58
CA ALA A 48 1.96 -7.78 2.34
C ALA A 48 1.39 -6.41 1.90
N ILE A 49 1.24 -6.18 0.59
CA ILE A 49 0.58 -4.97 0.05
C ILE A 49 -0.86 -4.90 0.56
N LEU A 50 -1.62 -6.00 0.48
CA LEU A 50 -3.00 -6.06 0.94
C LEU A 50 -3.12 -5.74 2.43
N PHE A 51 -2.27 -6.34 3.28
CA PHE A 51 -2.24 -6.06 4.71
C PHE A 51 -1.91 -4.59 5.00
N ASN A 52 -0.96 -4.01 4.28
CA ASN A 52 -0.64 -2.58 4.42
C ASN A 52 -1.87 -1.71 4.16
N VAL A 53 -2.67 -2.03 3.13
CA VAL A 53 -3.94 -1.32 2.85
C VAL A 53 -4.94 -1.51 3.97
N ILE A 54 -5.13 -2.74 4.43
CA ILE A 54 -6.05 -3.07 5.52
C ILE A 54 -5.68 -2.30 6.80
N ILE A 55 -4.40 -2.27 7.17
CA ILE A 55 -3.94 -1.55 8.37
C ILE A 55 -4.30 -0.07 8.27
N ILE A 56 -4.05 0.60 7.13
CA ILE A 56 -4.42 2.01 6.98
C ILE A 56 -5.92 2.22 7.07
N LEU A 57 -6.73 1.35 6.47
CA LEU A 57 -8.19 1.42 6.58
C LEU A 57 -8.66 1.26 8.02
N LEU A 58 -8.11 0.30 8.77
CA LEU A 58 -8.41 0.10 10.18
C LEU A 58 -7.98 1.30 11.03
N MET A 59 -6.81 1.89 10.76
CA MET A 59 -6.38 3.11 11.44
C MET A 59 -7.33 4.26 11.15
N MET A 60 -7.83 4.36 9.91
CA MET A 60 -8.79 5.39 9.47
C MET A 60 -10.12 5.25 10.21
N PHE A 61 -10.67 4.04 10.31
CA PHE A 61 -11.90 3.76 11.06
C PHE A 61 -11.76 3.99 12.57
N ASN A 62 -10.56 3.83 13.13
CA ASN A 62 -10.29 4.10 14.53
C ASN A 62 -10.13 5.61 14.86
N THR A 63 -10.12 6.51 13.87
CA THR A 63 -10.04 7.96 14.12
C THR A 63 -11.36 8.50 14.66
N TYR A 64 -11.28 9.51 15.54
CA TYR A 64 -12.47 10.17 16.08
C TYR A 64 -13.26 10.85 14.96
N VAL A 65 -12.57 11.48 14.00
CA VAL A 65 -13.16 12.14 12.82
C VAL A 65 -14.11 11.21 12.04
N PHE A 66 -13.71 9.95 11.89
CA PHE A 66 -14.54 8.94 11.22
C PHE A 66 -15.74 8.56 12.07
N GLN A 67 -15.55 8.37 13.38
CA GLN A 67 -16.62 7.98 14.33
C GLN A 67 -17.72 9.04 14.45
N VAL A 68 -17.37 10.31 14.32
CA VAL A 68 -18.31 11.43 14.43
C VAL A 68 -18.95 11.86 13.10
N GLY A 69 -18.70 11.11 12.01
CA GLY A 69 -19.40 11.26 10.73
C GLY A 69 -18.71 12.16 9.70
N LEU A 70 -17.52 12.72 9.96
CA LEU A 70 -16.74 13.46 8.96
C LEU A 70 -15.94 12.54 8.01
N VAL A 71 -16.58 11.47 7.55
CA VAL A 71 -15.97 10.47 6.69
C VAL A 71 -15.55 11.07 5.34
N SER A 72 -16.37 11.95 4.77
CA SER A 72 -16.10 12.61 3.48
C SER A 72 -14.80 13.42 3.51
N LEU A 73 -14.54 14.16 4.59
CA LEU A 73 -13.32 14.95 4.77
C LEU A 73 -12.07 14.05 4.79
N LEU A 74 -12.16 12.91 5.47
CA LEU A 74 -11.07 11.96 5.61
C LEU A 74 -10.80 11.23 4.28
N LEU A 75 -11.87 10.81 3.60
CA LEU A 75 -11.80 10.19 2.28
C LEU A 75 -11.24 11.14 1.23
N GLU A 76 -11.63 12.42 1.24
CA GLU A 76 -11.07 13.42 0.32
C GLU A 76 -9.59 13.65 0.57
N ARG A 77 -9.19 13.73 1.85
CA ARG A 77 -7.80 13.92 2.25
C ARG A 77 -6.88 12.75 1.88
N PHE A 78 -7.36 11.51 2.01
CA PHE A 78 -6.58 10.30 1.71
C PHE A 78 -6.95 9.63 0.38
N ARG A 79 -7.76 10.29 -0.46
CA ARG A 79 -8.27 9.77 -1.74
C ARG A 79 -7.17 9.22 -2.63
N ALA A 80 -6.04 9.94 -2.70
CA ALA A 80 -4.90 9.53 -3.51
C ALA A 80 -4.42 8.13 -3.12
N LEU A 81 -4.15 7.88 -1.84
CA LEU A 81 -3.69 6.57 -1.40
C LEU A 81 -4.77 5.49 -1.63
N LEU A 82 -6.04 5.79 -1.35
CA LEU A 82 -7.15 4.85 -1.53
C LEU A 82 -7.35 4.41 -2.99
N VAL A 83 -6.98 5.26 -3.95
CA VAL A 83 -7.02 4.93 -5.38
C VAL A 83 -5.73 4.24 -5.83
N PHE A 84 -4.57 4.76 -5.44
CA PHE A 84 -3.27 4.24 -5.90
C PHE A 84 -2.92 2.88 -5.30
N ALA A 85 -3.37 2.57 -4.08
CA ALA A 85 -3.08 1.29 -3.44
C ALA A 85 -3.72 0.08 -4.14
N PRO A 86 -5.05 0.04 -4.43
CA PRO A 86 -5.63 -1.06 -5.19
C PRO A 86 -5.10 -1.09 -6.63
N LEU A 87 -4.87 0.06 -7.26
CA LEU A 87 -4.25 0.13 -8.58
C LEU A 87 -2.88 -0.55 -8.61
N TYR A 88 -2.03 -0.25 -7.63
CA TYR A 88 -0.71 -0.85 -7.50
C TYR A 88 -0.80 -2.36 -7.27
N LEU A 89 -1.67 -2.82 -6.36
CA LEU A 89 -1.88 -4.25 -6.12
C LEU A 89 -2.34 -4.99 -7.38
N THR A 90 -3.27 -4.41 -8.15
CA THR A 90 -3.72 -5.00 -9.41
C THR A 90 -2.58 -5.09 -10.43
N LEU A 91 -1.79 -4.02 -10.59
CA LEU A 91 -0.63 -4.02 -11.49
C LEU A 91 0.41 -5.08 -11.09
N SER A 92 0.69 -5.22 -9.79
CA SER A 92 1.61 -6.24 -9.26
C SER A 92 1.11 -7.65 -9.55
N ILE A 93 -0.15 -7.97 -9.24
CA ILE A 93 -0.75 -9.29 -9.52
C ILE A 93 -0.71 -9.60 -11.03
N CYS A 94 -1.13 -8.65 -11.87
CA CYS A 94 -1.07 -8.82 -13.33
C CYS A 94 0.36 -9.11 -13.82
N PHE A 95 1.34 -8.38 -13.29
CA PHE A 95 2.75 -8.59 -13.62
C PHE A 95 3.25 -9.97 -13.15
N HIS A 96 2.95 -10.35 -11.91
CA HIS A 96 3.32 -11.65 -11.35
C HIS A 96 2.74 -12.82 -12.16
N CYS A 97 1.45 -12.78 -12.45
CA CYS A 97 0.77 -13.80 -13.25
C CYS A 97 1.39 -13.92 -14.64
N TRP A 98 1.66 -12.80 -15.32
CA TRP A 98 2.22 -12.82 -16.68
C TRP A 98 3.65 -13.36 -16.69
N VAL A 99 4.54 -12.85 -15.82
CA VAL A 99 5.93 -13.31 -15.73
C VAL A 99 6.01 -14.80 -15.43
N LEU A 100 5.25 -15.27 -14.44
CA LEU A 100 5.28 -16.67 -14.03
C LEU A 100 4.70 -17.59 -15.10
N ASN A 101 3.63 -17.17 -15.80
CA ASN A 101 3.05 -17.96 -16.88
C ASN A 101 4.09 -18.28 -17.97
N LEU A 102 4.92 -17.29 -18.33
CA LEU A 102 5.94 -17.46 -19.36
C LEU A 102 7.16 -18.27 -18.86
N ARG A 103 7.49 -18.17 -17.57
CA ARG A 103 8.67 -18.85 -16.97
C ARG A 103 8.37 -20.23 -16.38
N TRP A 104 7.11 -20.64 -16.29
CA TRP A 104 6.72 -21.87 -15.58
C TRP A 104 7.35 -23.14 -16.15
N LEU A 105 7.43 -23.24 -17.48
CA LEU A 105 7.97 -24.41 -18.17
C LEU A 105 9.44 -24.23 -18.56
N ASP A 106 9.82 -23.02 -19.02
CA ASP A 106 11.17 -22.71 -19.49
C ASP A 106 11.76 -21.49 -18.78
N SER A 107 12.20 -21.67 -17.53
CA SER A 107 12.66 -20.60 -16.64
C SER A 107 13.83 -19.76 -17.18
N ASN A 108 14.66 -20.33 -18.06
CA ASN A 108 15.92 -19.71 -18.50
C ASN A 108 15.85 -19.09 -19.90
N ARG A 109 14.66 -19.09 -20.53
CA ARG A 109 14.46 -18.47 -21.84
C ARG A 109 14.32 -16.94 -21.69
N PHE A 110 14.72 -16.20 -22.72
CA PHE A 110 14.40 -14.79 -22.82
C PHE A 110 12.89 -14.62 -23.04
N VAL A 111 12.23 -13.93 -22.10
CA VAL A 111 10.76 -13.89 -21.97
C VAL A 111 10.19 -12.46 -22.11
N TRP A 112 11.05 -11.43 -22.14
CA TRP A 112 10.62 -10.04 -22.17
C TRP A 112 10.00 -9.65 -23.52
N THR A 113 8.68 -9.53 -23.54
CA THR A 113 7.91 -8.96 -24.66
C THR A 113 7.68 -7.47 -24.44
N ASP A 114 7.41 -6.72 -25.51
CA ASP A 114 7.15 -5.28 -25.43
C ASP A 114 6.03 -4.94 -24.43
N GLY A 115 4.96 -5.75 -24.43
CA GLY A 115 3.83 -5.60 -23.50
C GLY A 115 4.23 -5.87 -22.04
N LEU A 116 5.02 -6.91 -21.79
CA LEU A 116 5.50 -7.22 -20.44
C LEU A 116 6.46 -6.15 -19.92
N GLN A 117 7.32 -5.62 -20.78
CA GLN A 117 8.23 -4.53 -20.44
C GLN A 117 7.46 -3.23 -20.14
N ALA A 118 6.42 -2.91 -20.92
CA ALA A 118 5.55 -1.78 -20.63
C ALA A 118 4.85 -1.95 -19.26
N LEU A 119 4.25 -3.11 -19.00
CA LEU A 119 3.62 -3.42 -17.72
C LEU A 119 4.60 -3.31 -16.56
N PHE A 120 5.83 -3.81 -16.73
CA PHE A 120 6.90 -3.67 -15.74
C PHE A 120 7.17 -2.18 -15.44
N VAL A 121 7.38 -1.34 -16.45
CA VAL A 121 7.63 0.10 -16.24
C VAL A 121 6.47 0.79 -15.52
N PHE A 122 5.23 0.49 -15.92
CA PHE A 122 4.04 1.02 -15.24
C PHE A 122 3.96 0.57 -13.78
N GLN A 123 4.16 -0.72 -13.51
CA GLN A 123 4.14 -1.27 -12.16
C GLN A 123 5.23 -0.63 -11.28
N ARG A 124 6.44 -0.41 -11.82
CA ARG A 124 7.53 0.25 -11.08
C ARG A 124 7.27 1.72 -10.79
N THR A 125 6.69 2.43 -11.76
CA THR A 125 6.30 3.82 -11.57
C THR A 125 5.20 3.94 -10.52
N ALA A 126 4.21 3.04 -10.58
CA ALA A 126 3.14 2.96 -9.58
C ALA A 126 3.67 2.60 -8.18
N ALA A 127 4.67 1.72 -8.08
CA ALA A 127 5.31 1.36 -6.80
C ALA A 127 5.90 2.58 -6.08
N VAL A 128 6.64 3.44 -6.81
CA VAL A 128 7.24 4.67 -6.25
C VAL A 128 6.16 5.61 -5.70
N LEU A 129 5.08 5.81 -6.46
CA LEU A 129 3.94 6.63 -6.03
C LEU A 129 3.24 6.01 -4.82
N TYR A 130 3.02 4.70 -4.83
CA TYR A 130 2.44 3.97 -3.72
C TYR A 130 3.27 4.14 -2.44
N TYR A 131 4.59 3.93 -2.49
CA TYR A 131 5.46 4.09 -1.32
C TYR A 131 5.43 5.49 -0.74
N TYR A 132 5.53 6.50 -1.61
CA TYR A 132 5.48 7.89 -1.18
C TYR A 132 4.14 8.23 -0.53
N LEU A 133 3.04 7.91 -1.20
CA LEU A 133 1.69 8.19 -0.68
C LEU A 133 1.39 7.40 0.59
N TYR A 134 1.85 6.15 0.67
CA TYR A 134 1.65 5.31 1.84
C TYR A 134 2.39 5.87 3.05
N LYS A 135 3.70 6.14 2.92
CA LYS A 135 4.51 6.72 3.99
C LYS A 135 3.91 8.04 4.47
N ARG A 136 3.55 8.92 3.52
CA ARG A 136 2.91 10.20 3.81
C ARG A 136 1.64 10.01 4.64
N THR A 137 0.72 9.14 4.21
CA THR A 137 -0.53 8.88 4.94
C THR A 137 -0.26 8.25 6.30
N ALA A 138 0.65 7.29 6.40
CA ALA A 138 1.00 6.66 7.67
C ALA A 138 1.43 7.74 8.70
N GLU A 139 2.34 8.63 8.33
CA GLU A 139 2.78 9.75 9.19
C GLU A 139 1.62 10.69 9.57
N TYR A 140 0.74 11.07 8.63
CA TYR A 140 -0.43 11.90 8.94
C TYR A 140 -1.39 11.21 9.91
N MET A 141 -1.54 9.90 9.80
CA MET A 141 -2.39 9.10 10.69
C MET A 141 -1.82 8.98 12.11
N GLY A 142 -0.57 9.39 12.32
CA GLY A 142 0.04 9.49 13.65
C GLY A 142 -0.25 10.80 14.37
N ASP A 143 -0.89 11.78 13.72
CA ASP A 143 -1.23 13.06 14.35
C ASP A 143 -2.30 12.85 15.44
N PRO A 144 -2.00 13.14 16.72
CA PRO A 144 -2.95 13.01 17.83
C PRO A 144 -4.24 13.79 17.61
N ARG A 145 -4.19 14.88 16.83
CA ARG A 145 -5.36 15.75 16.54
C ARG A 145 -6.50 15.04 15.82
N LEU A 146 -6.25 13.89 15.18
CA LEU A 146 -7.27 13.06 14.55
C LEU A 146 -8.06 12.19 15.54
N TYR A 147 -7.55 12.02 16.77
CA TYR A 147 -8.10 11.14 17.80
C TYR A 147 -8.71 11.90 19.00
N GLU A 148 -8.54 13.22 19.07
CA GLU A 148 -9.03 14.07 20.15
C GLU A 148 -9.99 15.15 19.61
N ASP A 149 -10.95 15.59 20.44
CA ASP A 149 -11.85 16.70 20.12
C ASP A 149 -11.05 18.02 20.14
N SER A 150 -10.61 18.45 18.96
CA SER A 150 -9.78 19.64 18.78
C SER A 150 -10.59 20.81 18.20
N LEU A 151 -10.12 22.03 18.45
CA LEU A 151 -10.74 23.27 17.91
C LEU A 151 -10.93 23.20 16.39
N TRP A 152 -9.97 22.63 15.66
CA TRP A 152 -10.08 22.43 14.22
C TRP A 152 -11.26 21.52 13.81
N LEU A 153 -11.53 20.46 14.58
CA LEU A 153 -12.67 19.57 14.33
C LEU A 153 -13.99 20.32 14.52
N ARG A 154 -14.08 21.12 15.58
CA ARG A 154 -15.27 21.94 15.88
C ARG A 154 -15.56 22.94 14.76
N ASP A 155 -14.52 23.57 14.21
CA ASP A 155 -14.65 24.47 13.06
C ASP A 155 -15.00 23.74 11.75
N ALA A 156 -14.50 22.51 11.56
CA ALA A 156 -14.88 21.67 10.43
C ALA A 156 -16.35 21.23 10.53
N PHE A 157 -16.82 20.90 11.73
CA PHE A 157 -18.21 20.63 12.03
C PHE A 157 -19.12 21.82 11.77
N ALA A 158 -18.72 23.02 12.22
CA ALA A 158 -19.48 24.25 12.00
C ALA A 158 -19.66 24.54 10.51
N ARG A 159 -18.61 24.32 9.71
CA ARG A 159 -18.64 24.47 8.24
C ARG A 159 -19.44 23.39 7.53
N ALA A 160 -19.44 22.15 8.02
CA ALA A 160 -20.21 21.05 7.43
C ALA A 160 -21.73 21.14 7.69
N ARG A 161 -22.16 21.98 8.64
CA ARG A 161 -23.56 22.19 8.99
C ARG A 161 -24.19 23.43 8.29
N GLN A 162 -23.38 24.22 7.58
CA GLN A 162 -23.85 25.29 6.67
C GLN A 162 -24.11 24.71 5.28
#